data_AF-X8BGZ5-F1
#
_entry.id   AF-X8BGZ5-F1
#
_cell.length_a   1.000
_cell.length_b   1.000
_cell.length_c   1.000
_cell.angle_alpha   90.00
_cell.angle_beta   90.00
_cell.angle_gamma   90.00
#
_symmetry.space_group_name_H-M   'P 1'
#
loop_
_entity.id
_entity.type
_entity.pdbx_description
1 polymer ?
#
loop_
_entity_poly.entity_id
_entity_poly.type
_entity_poly.pdbx_seq_one_letter_code
_entity_poly.pdbx_strand_id
1 'polypeptide(L)'
;MPPTALAHLPLLLLDEGHCLRDQALDVCHKAGIRAEVANTRAASLATAVQCVTGGLGVTLIPQSAVPVEAARSRLGLAQFASPRPGRRIGLVFRSSSGRDAPYRRLAAMIGELVSSDQDVRLVR
;
A
#
# COMPACT_ATOMS: atom_id res chain seq x y z
N MET A 1 -4.19 -12.23 -9.66
CA MET A 1 -5.67 -12.29 -9.48
C MET A 1 -6.32 -10.97 -9.88
N PRO A 2 -7.55 -10.95 -10.40
CA PRO A 2 -8.28 -9.71 -10.66
C PRO A 2 -8.72 -9.03 -9.34
N PRO A 3 -8.88 -7.70 -9.29
CA PRO A 3 -9.40 -7.01 -8.10
C PRO A 3 -10.78 -7.48 -7.64
N THR A 4 -11.63 -7.98 -8.55
CA THR A 4 -12.94 -8.55 -8.22
C THR A 4 -12.86 -9.77 -7.29
N ALA A 5 -11.72 -10.46 -7.23
CA ALA A 5 -11.51 -11.58 -6.30
C ALA A 5 -11.59 -11.16 -4.82
N LEU A 6 -11.41 -9.87 -4.51
CA LEU A 6 -11.53 -9.36 -3.14
C LEU A 6 -12.97 -9.38 -2.61
N ALA A 7 -13.98 -9.51 -3.46
CA ALA A 7 -15.40 -9.48 -3.07
C ALA A 7 -15.80 -10.61 -2.10
N HIS A 8 -14.99 -11.67 -2.03
CA HIS A 8 -15.24 -12.86 -1.23
C HIS A 8 -14.15 -13.11 -0.19
N LEU A 9 -13.33 -12.10 0.11
CA LEU A 9 -12.24 -12.22 1.07
C LEU A 9 -12.48 -11.25 2.25
N PRO A 10 -12.30 -11.71 3.50
CA PRO A 10 -12.41 -10.84 4.67
C PRO A 10 -11.23 -9.87 4.71
N LEU A 11 -11.47 -8.64 4.29
CA LEU A 11 -10.46 -7.59 4.19
C LEU A 11 -10.17 -6.95 5.55
N LEU A 12 -8.97 -7.20 6.05
CA LEU A 12 -8.37 -6.49 7.17
C LEU A 12 -7.82 -5.15 6.69
N LEU A 13 -8.42 -4.07 7.17
CA LEU A 13 -8.04 -2.71 6.84
C LEU A 13 -7.37 -2.03 8.03
N LEU A 14 -6.51 -1.05 7.73
CA LEU A 14 -6.01 -0.15 8.75
C LEU A 14 -7.14 0.71 9.32
N ASP A 15 -6.90 1.31 10.49
CA ASP A 15 -7.80 2.28 11.10
C ASP A 15 -8.03 3.52 10.22
N GLU A 16 -9.08 4.27 10.55
CA GLU A 16 -9.38 5.55 9.90
C GLU A 16 -8.20 6.52 10.04
N GLY A 17 -7.99 7.36 9.03
CA GLY A 17 -6.86 8.31 8.99
C GLY A 17 -5.59 7.78 8.31
N HIS A 18 -5.53 6.48 8.01
CA HIS A 18 -4.47 5.91 7.19
C HIS A 18 -4.86 5.92 5.70
N CYS A 19 -4.12 6.67 4.87
CA CYS A 19 -4.36 6.70 3.41
C CYS A 19 -4.36 5.31 2.74
N LEU A 20 -3.69 4.30 3.32
CA LEU A 20 -3.68 2.94 2.78
C LEU A 20 -5.05 2.26 2.90
N ARG A 21 -5.84 2.60 3.91
CA ARG A 21 -7.23 2.14 4.06
C ARG A 21 -8.07 2.61 2.88
N ASP A 22 -8.05 3.92 2.63
CA ASP A 22 -8.83 4.53 1.54
C ASP A 22 -8.36 4.00 0.18
N GLN A 23 -7.05 3.81 0.00
CA GLN A 23 -6.50 3.20 -1.21
C GLN A 23 -7.00 1.76 -1.40
N ALA A 24 -7.05 0.94 -0.35
CA ALA A 24 -7.57 -0.43 -0.44
C ALA A 24 -9.07 -0.45 -0.78
N LEU A 25 -9.85 0.45 -0.19
CA LEU A 25 -11.28 0.61 -0.51
C LEU A 25 -11.50 1.13 -1.94
N ASP A 26 -10.66 2.06 -2.42
CA ASP A 26 -10.70 2.57 -3.79
C ASP A 26 -10.41 1.47 -4.82
N VAL A 27 -9.52 0.51 -4.52
CA VAL A 27 -9.34 -0.69 -5.37
C VAL A 27 -10.63 -1.48 -5.50
N CYS A 28 -11.35 -1.70 -4.40
CA CYS A 28 -12.62 -2.43 -4.39
C CYS A 28 -13.70 -1.65 -5.17
N HIS A 29 -13.81 -0.35 -4.92
CA HIS A 29 -14.78 0.53 -5.58
C HIS A 29 -14.56 0.58 -7.10
N LYS A 30 -13.31 0.76 -7.55
CA LYS A 30 -12.96 0.76 -9.00
C LYS A 30 -13.24 -0.58 -9.68
N ALA A 31 -13.22 -1.67 -8.92
CA ALA A 31 -13.56 -3.00 -9.40
C ALA A 31 -15.08 -3.29 -9.35
N GLY A 32 -15.89 -2.33 -8.90
CA GLY A 32 -17.35 -2.49 -8.80
C GLY A 32 -17.79 -3.45 -7.70
N ILE A 33 -16.94 -3.70 -6.69
CA ILE A 33 -17.23 -4.66 -5.61
C ILE A 33 -17.36 -3.94 -4.26
N ARG A 34 -18.18 -4.51 -3.40
CA ARG A 34 -18.29 -4.11 -2.00
C ARG A 34 -17.35 -4.97 -1.16
N ALA A 35 -16.37 -4.34 -0.52
CA ALA A 35 -15.45 -5.03 0.37
C ALA A 35 -16.19 -5.62 1.58
N GLU A 36 -15.95 -6.88 1.88
CA GLU A 36 -16.29 -7.47 3.17
C GLU A 36 -15.19 -7.08 4.17
N VAL A 37 -15.45 -6.05 4.98
CA VAL A 37 -14.46 -5.56 5.96
C VAL A 37 -14.50 -6.43 7.20
N ALA A 38 -13.37 -7.04 7.54
CA ALA A 38 -13.24 -7.81 8.77
C ALA A 38 -13.49 -6.93 10.01
N ASN A 39 -14.06 -7.51 11.07
CA ASN A 39 -14.32 -6.79 12.33
C ASN A 39 -13.04 -6.32 13.03
N THR A 40 -11.91 -6.98 12.75
CA THR A 40 -10.61 -6.61 13.29
C THR A 40 -10.04 -5.43 12.50
N ARG A 41 -9.61 -4.40 13.23
CA ARG A 41 -8.88 -3.26 12.69
C ARG A 41 -7.44 -3.25 13.20
N ALA A 42 -6.55 -2.63 12.45
CA ALA A 42 -5.13 -2.54 12.79
C ALA A 42 -4.64 -1.09 12.73
N ALA A 43 -3.96 -0.66 13.79
CA ALA A 43 -3.37 0.68 13.87
C ALA A 43 -2.08 0.84 13.04
N SER A 44 -1.55 -0.25 12.48
CA SER A 44 -0.33 -0.23 11.66
C SER A 44 -0.30 -1.36 10.64
N LEU A 45 0.50 -1.21 9.59
CA LEU A 45 0.74 -2.25 8.59
C LEU A 45 1.28 -3.54 9.22
N ALA A 46 2.25 -3.42 10.13
CA ALA A 46 2.83 -4.55 10.83
C ALA A 46 1.77 -5.30 11.64
N THR A 47 0.89 -4.59 12.34
CA THR A 47 -0.23 -5.20 13.08
C THR A 47 -1.20 -5.91 12.14
N ALA A 48 -1.55 -5.30 11.00
CA ALA A 48 -2.41 -5.94 10.00
C ALA A 48 -1.82 -7.26 9.49
N VAL A 49 -0.51 -7.27 9.21
CA VAL A 49 0.24 -8.46 8.77
C VAL A 49 0.23 -9.56 9.85
N GLN A 50 0.37 -9.21 11.12
CA GLN A 50 0.24 -10.19 12.21
C GLN A 50 -1.18 -10.75 12.32
N CYS A 51 -2.22 -9.92 12.15
CA CYS A 51 -3.60 -10.40 12.11
C CYS A 51 -3.86 -11.37 10.97
N VAL A 52 -3.31 -11.12 9.77
CA VAL A 52 -3.38 -12.06 8.64
C VAL A 52 -2.65 -13.36 8.97
N THR A 53 -1.47 -13.28 9.57
CA THR A 53 -0.70 -14.46 10.01
C THR A 53 -1.48 -15.30 11.04
N GLY A 54 -2.27 -14.64 11.89
CA GLY A 54 -3.20 -15.27 12.84
C GLY A 54 -4.50 -15.79 12.21
N GLY A 55 -4.68 -15.70 10.89
CA GLY A 55 -5.86 -16.22 10.19
C GLY A 55 -7.10 -15.32 10.25
N LEU A 56 -6.97 -14.05 10.63
CA LEU A 56 -8.10 -13.13 10.77
C LEU A 56 -8.60 -12.53 9.44
N GLY A 57 -7.94 -12.88 8.33
CA GLY A 57 -8.37 -12.50 6.98
C GLY A 57 -7.21 -12.20 6.04
N VAL A 58 -7.41 -11.30 5.09
CA VAL A 58 -6.40 -10.86 4.12
C VAL A 58 -6.22 -9.35 4.16
N THR A 59 -5.08 -8.84 3.71
CA THR A 59 -4.86 -7.39 3.61
C THR A 59 -4.12 -7.03 2.32
N LEU A 60 -4.13 -5.75 1.97
CA LEU A 60 -3.35 -5.21 0.86
C LEU A 60 -2.13 -4.51 1.41
N ILE A 61 -0.94 -4.94 0.98
CA ILE A 61 0.33 -4.31 1.33
C ILE A 61 0.96 -3.65 0.09
N PRO A 62 1.60 -2.48 0.21
CA PRO A 62 2.39 -1.91 -0.88
C PRO A 62 3.55 -2.85 -1.25
N GLN A 63 3.91 -2.89 -2.54
CA GLN A 63 5.05 -3.69 -3.02
C GLN A 63 6.33 -3.39 -2.24
N SER A 64 6.53 -2.12 -1.86
CA SER A 64 7.70 -1.66 -1.10
C SER A 64 7.82 -2.26 0.30
N ALA A 65 6.71 -2.74 0.88
CA ALA A 65 6.68 -3.34 2.20
C ALA A 65 6.88 -4.85 2.17
N VAL A 66 6.74 -5.49 1.00
CA VAL A 66 6.85 -6.95 0.85
C VAL A 66 8.15 -7.51 1.43
N PRO A 67 9.36 -6.96 1.13
CA PRO A 67 10.60 -7.52 1.65
C PRO A 67 10.70 -7.51 3.18
N VAL A 68 10.05 -6.54 3.83
CA VAL A 68 10.08 -6.39 5.28
C VAL A 68 9.01 -7.24 5.94
N GLU A 69 7.77 -7.15 5.47
CA GLU A 69 6.62 -7.80 6.11
C GLU A 69 6.57 -9.31 5.83
N ALA A 70 6.91 -9.74 4.61
CA ALA A 70 6.93 -11.16 4.27
C ALA A 70 8.12 -11.90 4.89
N ALA A 71 9.24 -11.21 5.18
CA ALA A 71 10.37 -11.82 5.89
C ALA A 71 10.04 -12.09 7.37
N ARG A 72 9.17 -11.27 7.97
CA ARG A 72 8.80 -11.35 9.39
C ARG A 72 7.66 -12.32 9.66
N SER A 73 7.00 -12.85 8.63
CA SER A 73 5.74 -13.58 8.79
C SER A 73 5.56 -14.63 7.70
N ARG A 74 4.99 -15.79 8.02
CA ARG A 74 4.71 -16.85 7.04
C ARG A 74 3.47 -16.52 6.22
N LEU A 75 3.55 -15.46 5.43
CA LEU A 75 2.45 -14.99 4.58
C LEU A 75 2.50 -15.65 3.21
N GLY A 76 1.34 -16.09 2.72
CA GLY A 76 1.14 -16.28 1.29
C GLY A 76 0.98 -14.93 0.61
N LEU A 77 1.70 -14.69 -0.49
CA LEU A 77 1.57 -13.47 -1.28
C LEU A 77 0.84 -13.77 -2.59
N ALA A 78 -0.08 -12.89 -2.96
CA ALA A 78 -0.73 -12.92 -4.25
C ALA A 78 -0.71 -11.52 -4.87
N GLN A 79 -0.50 -11.45 -6.18
CA GLN A 79 -0.40 -10.19 -6.91
C GLN A 79 -1.63 -9.96 -7.79
N PHE A 80 -2.01 -8.69 -7.96
CA PHE A 80 -3.02 -8.34 -8.96
C PHE A 80 -2.52 -8.59 -10.38
N ALA A 81 -3.43 -9.03 -11.25
CA ALA A 81 -3.19 -9.05 -12.68
C ALA A 81 -3.14 -7.61 -13.23
N SER A 82 -2.52 -7.42 -14.39
CA SER A 82 -2.52 -6.12 -15.07
C SER A 82 -3.94 -5.73 -15.51
N PRO A 83 -4.33 -4.44 -15.39
CA PRO A 83 -3.56 -3.34 -14.80
C PRO A 83 -3.54 -3.41 -13.27
N ARG A 84 -2.32 -3.37 -12.69
CA ARG A 84 -2.14 -3.44 -11.24
C ARG A 84 -2.57 -2.12 -10.58
N PRO A 85 -3.33 -2.16 -9.47
CA PRO A 85 -3.53 -0.98 -8.66
C PRO A 85 -2.19 -0.43 -8.17
N GLY A 86 -2.05 0.89 -8.20
CA GLY A 86 -0.85 1.58 -7.74
C GLY A 86 -1.21 2.84 -6.94
N ARG A 87 -0.24 3.34 -6.18
CA ARG A 87 -0.33 4.60 -5.45
C ARG A 87 0.80 5.52 -5.87
N ARG A 88 0.54 6.84 -5.85
CA ARG A 88 1.58 7.86 -6.05
C ARG A 88 2.14 8.26 -4.69
N ILE A 89 3.46 8.15 -4.53
CA ILE A 89 4.20 8.71 -3.40
C ILE A 89 4.82 10.02 -3.86
N GLY A 90 4.74 11.06 -3.02
CA GLY A 90 5.33 12.36 -3.32
C GLY A 90 5.99 12.97 -2.09
N LEU A 91 7.03 13.77 -2.35
CA LEU A 91 7.63 14.63 -1.35
C LEU A 91 6.93 15.99 -1.43
N VAL A 92 6.33 16.43 -0.31
CA VAL A 92 5.58 17.69 -0.22
C VAL A 92 6.29 18.61 0.77
N PHE A 93 6.44 19.88 0.41
CA PHE A 93 7.05 20.91 1.24
C PHE A 93 6.28 22.23 1.12
N ARG A 94 6.44 23.12 2.10
CA ARG A 94 5.81 24.45 2.08
C ARG A 94 6.41 25.29 0.96
N SER A 95 5.56 25.89 0.12
CA SER A 95 5.97 26.83 -0.92
C SER A 95 6.73 28.04 -0.36
N SER A 96 6.41 28.47 0.87
CA SER A 96 7.08 29.57 1.56
C SER A 96 8.46 29.22 2.15
N SER A 97 8.95 28.00 1.96
CA SER A 97 10.22 27.57 2.56
C SER A 97 11.46 28.24 1.96
N GLY A 98 11.38 28.74 0.72
CA GLY A 98 12.54 29.25 -0.03
C GLY A 98 13.60 28.17 -0.33
N ARG A 99 13.25 26.88 -0.17
CA ARG A 99 14.18 25.73 -0.23
C ARG A 99 13.83 24.75 -1.35
N ASP A 100 13.21 25.23 -2.42
CA ASP A 100 12.80 24.42 -3.57
C ASP A 100 13.92 23.54 -4.13
N ALA A 101 15.10 24.12 -4.36
CA ALA A 101 16.23 23.38 -4.94
C ALA A 101 16.69 22.19 -4.05
N PRO A 102 16.95 22.38 -2.74
CA PRO A 102 17.21 21.27 -1.83
C PRO A 102 16.11 20.20 -1.80
N TYR A 103 14.83 20.58 -1.75
CA TYR A 103 13.74 19.60 -1.70
C TYR A 103 13.59 18.82 -3.01
N ARG A 104 13.78 19.47 -4.17
CA ARG A 104 13.82 18.77 -5.47
C ARG A 104 14.99 17.79 -5.55
N ARG A 105 16.16 18.17 -5.03
CA ARG A 105 17.33 17.26 -4.97
C ARG A 105 17.05 16.07 -4.06
N LEU A 106 16.41 16.29 -2.91
CA LEU A 106 16.00 15.19 -2.02
C LEU A 106 14.98 14.26 -2.68
N ALA A 107 13.98 14.82 -3.36
CA ALA A 107 12.99 14.03 -4.08
C ALA A 107 13.63 13.18 -5.20
N ALA A 108 14.60 13.75 -5.94
CA ALA A 108 15.36 13.01 -6.94
C ALA A 108 16.16 11.85 -6.32
N MET A 109 16.90 12.10 -5.24
CA MET A 109 17.67 11.05 -4.54
C MET A 109 16.77 9.92 -4.02
N ILE A 110 15.62 10.25 -3.42
CA ILE A 110 14.64 9.24 -2.98
C ILE A 110 14.12 8.45 -4.19
N GLY A 111 13.77 9.13 -5.28
CA GLY A 111 13.28 8.48 -6.49
C GLY A 111 14.29 7.49 -7.07
N GLU A 112 15.53 7.94 -7.25
CA GLU A 112 16.64 7.10 -7.74
C GLU A 112 16.82 5.85 -6.87
N LEU A 113 16.94 6.02 -5.55
CA LEU A 113 17.14 4.91 -4.60
C LEU A 113 15.99 3.90 -4.60
N VAL A 114 14.73 4.36 -4.64
CA VAL A 114 13.59 3.43 -4.67
C VAL A 114 13.51 2.72 -6.03
N SER A 115 13.81 3.41 -7.13
CA SER A 115 13.78 2.81 -8.48
C SER A 115 14.88 1.79 -8.74
N SER A 116 16.00 1.85 -8.00
CA SER A 116 17.06 0.83 -8.11
C SER A 116 16.72 -0.50 -7.46
N ASP A 117 15.82 -0.51 -6.48
CA ASP A 117 15.55 -1.68 -5.63
C ASP A 117 14.12 -2.25 -5.82
N GLN A 118 13.22 -1.47 -6.42
CA GLN A 118 11.81 -1.83 -6.52
C GLN A 118 11.21 -1.51 -7.90
N ASP A 119 10.19 -2.27 -8.27
CA ASP A 119 9.38 -2.05 -9.48
C ASP A 119 8.47 -0.82 -9.29
N VAL A 120 9.07 0.36 -9.37
CA VAL A 120 8.39 1.65 -9.28
C VAL A 120 8.62 2.48 -10.53
N ARG A 121 7.59 3.22 -10.95
CA ARG A 121 7.71 4.19 -12.05
C ARG A 121 7.88 5.58 -11.46
N LEU A 122 9.01 6.22 -11.77
CA LEU A 122 9.20 7.64 -11.45
C LEU A 122 8.22 8.51 -12.25
N VAL A 123 7.53 9.40 -11.54
CA VAL A 123 6.61 10.37 -12.12
C VAL A 123 7.20 11.75 -11.82
N ARG A 124 7.44 12.54 -12.87
CA ARG A 124 7.93 13.92 -12.77
C ARG A 124 6.81 14.89 -12.45
#